data_AF-W3V5V0-F1
#
_entry.id   AF-W3V5V0-F1
#
_cell.length_a   1.000
_cell.length_b   1.000
_cell.length_c   1.000
_cell.angle_alpha   90.00
_cell.angle_beta   90.00
_cell.angle_gamma   90.00
#
_symmetry.space_group_name_H-M   'P 1'
#
loop_
_entity.id
_entity.type
_entity.pdbx_description
1 polymer ?
#
loop_
_entity_poly.entity_id
_entity_poly.type
_entity_poly.pdbx_seq_one_letter_code
_entity_poly.pdbx_strand_id
1 'polypeptide(L)' 'MIKVNRTPEVERWLKSLKDKTTKAKIIIRIDRMKEGNFGDAKPVGS' A
#
# COMPACT_ATOMS: atom_id res chain seq x y z
N MET A 1 1.34 -12.97 -7.15
CA MET A 1 1.90 -11.61 -7.32
C MET A 1 0.84 -10.72 -7.94
N ILE A 2 0.52 -9.60 -7.33
CA ILE A 2 -0.54 -8.67 -7.74
C ILE A 2 0.08 -7.36 -8.19
N LYS A 3 -0.39 -6.84 -9.31
CA LYS A 3 0.11 -5.58 -9.86
C LYS A 3 -0.46 -4.41 -9.06
N VAL A 4 0.41 -3.67 -8.37
CA VAL A 4 0.07 -2.41 -7.70
C VAL A 4 0.62 -1.25 -8.53
N ASN A 5 -0.27 -0.47 -9.13
CA ASN A 5 0.10 0.71 -9.90
C ASN A 5 0.36 1.89 -8.95
N ARG A 6 1.35 2.73 -9.27
CA ARG A 6 1.59 4.00 -8.58
C ARG A 6 1.12 5.15 -9.45
N THR A 7 0.42 6.10 -8.85
CA THR A 7 -0.03 7.32 -9.53
C THR A 7 0.67 8.55 -8.94
N PRO A 8 0.79 9.65 -9.71
CA PRO A 8 1.34 10.90 -9.19
C PRO A 8 0.62 11.42 -7.93
N GLU A 9 -0.69 11.19 -7.81
CA GLU A 9 -1.51 11.59 -6.66
C GLU A 9 -1.06 10.87 -5.40
N VAL A 10 -0.91 9.55 -5.46
CA VAL A 10 -0.46 8.72 -4.34
C VAL A 10 0.97 9.07 -3.96
N GLU A 11 1.84 9.33 -4.93
CA GLU A 11 3.23 9.75 -4.69
C GLU A 11 3.29 11.09 -3.94
N ARG A 12 2.50 12.09 -4.37
CA ARG A 12 2.41 13.39 -3.70
C ARG A 12 1.89 13.24 -2.27
N TRP A 13 0.84 12.44 -2.08
CA TRP A 13 0.27 12.16 -0.76
C TRP A 13 1.26 11.43 0.17
N LEU A 14 1.94 10.39 -0.31
CA LEU A 14 2.97 9.69 0.49
C LEU A 14 4.14 10.60 0.87
N LYS A 15 4.49 11.58 0.01
CA LYS A 15 5.53 12.58 0.30
C LYS A 15 5.09 13.63 1.32
N SER A 16 3.79 13.96 1.39
CA SER A 16 3.28 14.96 2.35
C SER A 16 3.12 14.44 3.78
N LEU A 17 3.15 13.11 3.99
CA LEU A 17 3.13 12.52 5.33
C LEU A 17 4.37 12.92 6.15
N LYS A 18 4.16 13.69 7.22
CA LYS A 18 5.22 14.15 8.14
C LYS A 18 5.80 13.02 8.99
N ASP A 19 4.95 12.09 9.44
CA ASP A 19 5.37 10.95 10.24
C ASP A 19 6.07 9.89 9.38
N LYS A 20 7.39 9.78 9.55
CA LYS A 20 8.24 8.83 8.85
C LYS A 20 7.91 7.37 9.18
N THR A 21 7.52 7.08 10.42
CA THR A 21 7.18 5.72 10.87
C THR A 21 5.90 5.26 10.20
N THR A 22 4.87 6.11 10.21
CA THR A 22 3.60 5.82 9.53
C THR A 22 3.81 5.63 8.03
N LYS A 23 4.59 6.51 7.38
CA LYS A 23 4.94 6.36 5.96
C LYS A 23 5.63 5.02 5.66
N ALA A 24 6.61 4.62 6.47
CA ALA A 24 7.30 3.34 6.30
C ALA A 24 6.36 2.14 6.45
N LYS A 25 5.46 2.16 7.44
CA LYS A 25 4.45 1.11 7.64
C LYS A 25 3.52 0.96 6.43
N ILE A 26 3.08 2.07 5.84
CA ILE A 26 2.24 2.04 4.62
C ILE A 26 2.99 1.40 3.46
N ILE A 27 4.25 1.79 3.23
CA ILE A 27 5.07 1.22 2.15
C ILE A 27 5.24 -0.29 2.33
N ILE A 28 5.64 -0.74 3.53
CA ILE A 28 5.77 -2.17 3.86
C ILE A 28 4.45 -2.91 3.62
N ARG A 29 3.32 -2.29 3.94
CA ARG A 29 2.01 -2.90 3.75
C ARG A 29 1.66 -3.08 2.27
N ILE A 30 1.97 -2.09 1.44
CA ILE A 30 1.80 -2.15 -0.02
C ILE A 30 2.69 -3.26 -0.61
N ASP A 31 3.94 -3.37 -0.16
CA ASP A 31 4.85 -4.41 -0.66
C ASP A 31 4.36 -5.82 -0.29
N ARG A 32 3.84 -6.01 0.93
CA ARG A 32 3.18 -7.27 1.32
C ARG A 32 1.96 -7.58 0.43
N MET A 33 1.14 -6.58 0.09
CA MET A 33 0.00 -6.78 -0.81
C MET A 33 0.40 -7.20 -2.22
N LYS A 34 1.54 -6.73 -2.76
CA LYS A 34 2.06 -7.19 -4.06
C LYS A 34 2.35 -8.70 -4.05
N GLU A 35 2.78 -9.22 -2.91
CA GLU A 35 2.99 -10.66 -2.70
C GLU A 35 1.69 -11.43 -2.44
N GLY A 36 0.52 -10.76 -2.46
CA GLY A 36 -0.78 -11.37 -2.15
C GLY A 36 -1.11 -11.41 -0.66
N ASN A 37 -0.27 -10.84 0.20
CA ASN A 37 -0.47 -10.82 1.64
C ASN A 37 -1.34 -9.62 2.06
N PHE A 38 -2.66 -9.74 1.87
CA PHE A 38 -3.63 -8.69 2.20
C PHE A 38 -4.01 -8.61 3.68
N GLY A 39 -3.47 -9.48 4.54
CA GLY A 39 -3.83 -9.50 5.97
C GLY A 39 -5.32 -9.82 6.15
N ASP A 40 -5.97 -9.12 7.08
CA ASP A 40 -7.42 -9.24 7.28
C ASP A 40 -8.18 -8.48 6.19
N ALA A 41 -8.49 -9.18 5.11
CA ALA A 41 -9.27 -8.68 3.99
C ALA A 41 -10.27 -9.76 3.56
N LYS A 42 -11.53 -9.37 3.41
CA LYS A 42 -12.56 -10.26 2.85
C LYS A 42 -12.51 -10.22 1.33
N PRO A 43 -12.70 -11.36 0.64
CA PRO A 43 -12.82 -11.37 -0.81
C PRO A 43 -14.05 -10.58 -1.24
N VAL A 44 -13.92 -9.85 -2.33
CA VAL A 44 -15.00 -9.11 -2.98
C VAL A 44 -15.28 -9.75 -4.34
N GLY A 45 -15.99 -10.88 -4.33
CA GLY A 45 -16.27 -11.69 -5.51
C GLY A 45 -16.66 -13.13 -5.12
N SER A 46 -17.26 -13.85 -6.07
CA SER A 46 -17.62 -15.28 -5.96
C SER A 46 -16.49 -16.18 -6.42
#